data_AF-A0A1N7IXB2-F1
#
_entry.id   AF-A0A1N7IXB2-F1
#
_cell.length_a   1.000
_cell.length_b   1.000
_cell.length_c   1.000
_cell.angle_alpha   90.00
_cell.angle_beta   90.00
_cell.angle_gamma   90.00
#
_symmetry.space_group_name_H-M   'P 1'
#
loop_
_entity.id
_entity.type
_entity.pdbx_description
1 polymer ?
#
loop_
_entity_poly.entity_id
_entity_poly.type
_entity_poly.pdbx_seq_one_letter_code
_entity_poly.pdbx_strand_id
1 'polypeptide(L)'
;MYRRRISVARIVARKAQMRLGGMASPCRSQAFQDTLKTLENTEGLDETERLLVAFKQQDGLSSRRMVDLLRRHLKDVTERN
;
A
#
# COMPACT_ATOMS: atom_id res chain seq x y z
N MET A 1 12.71 4.12 -25.95
CA MET A 1 11.38 4.29 -25.32
C MET A 1 11.55 4.28 -23.80
N TYR A 2 11.45 5.43 -23.13
CA TYR A 2 11.50 5.48 -21.67
C TYR A 2 10.21 4.85 -21.13
N ARG A 3 10.28 3.60 -20.63
CA ARG A 3 9.21 3.04 -19.80
C ARG A 3 9.10 3.93 -18.56
N ARG A 4 8.08 4.80 -18.50
CA ARG A 4 7.74 5.53 -17.28
C ARG A 4 7.67 4.51 -16.14
N ARG A 5 8.52 4.66 -15.13
CA ARG A 5 8.47 3.81 -13.94
C ARG A 5 7.06 3.94 -13.36
N ILE A 6 6.43 2.79 -13.08
CA ILE A 6 5.12 2.77 -12.45
C ILE A 6 5.31 3.28 -11.02
N SER A 7 4.57 4.33 -10.63
CA SER A 7 4.66 4.89 -9.29
C SER A 7 4.27 3.87 -8.23
N VAL A 8 4.90 3.95 -7.06
CA VAL A 8 4.57 3.05 -5.94
C VAL A 8 3.11 3.15 -5.57
N ALA A 9 2.56 4.37 -5.49
CA ALA A 9 1.13 4.61 -5.26
C ALA A 9 0.22 3.79 -6.20
N ARG A 10 0.58 3.68 -7.49
CA ARG A 10 -0.23 2.91 -8.47
C ARG A 10 -0.12 1.40 -8.26
N ILE A 11 1.05 0.91 -7.85
CA ILE A 11 1.26 -0.51 -7.52
C ILE A 11 0.46 -0.88 -6.27
N VAL A 12 0.54 -0.04 -5.24
CA VAL A 12 -0.12 -0.24 -3.94
C VAL A 12 -1.64 -0.15 -4.09
N ALA A 13 -2.14 0.87 -4.81
CA ALA A 13 -3.57 1.01 -5.12
C ALA A 13 -4.11 -0.19 -5.92
N ARG A 14 -3.37 -0.68 -6.92
CA ARG A 14 -3.80 -1.86 -7.69
C ARG A 14 -3.83 -3.12 -6.84
N LYS A 15 -2.87 -3.29 -5.92
CA LYS A 15 -2.87 -4.41 -4.97
C LYS A 15 -4.04 -4.30 -3.98
N ALA A 16 -4.36 -3.10 -3.53
CA ALA A 16 -5.51 -2.83 -2.68
C ALA A 16 -6.81 -3.15 -3.39
N GLN A 17 -6.97 -2.70 -4.63
CA GLN A 17 -8.13 -3.03 -5.48
C GLN A 17 -8.29 -4.53 -5.70
N MET A 18 -7.21 -5.28 -5.96
CA MET A 18 -7.30 -6.74 -6.09
C MET A 18 -7.72 -7.43 -4.78
N ARG A 19 -7.29 -6.90 -3.62
CA ARG A 19 -7.70 -7.41 -2.31
C ARG A 19 -9.10 -6.97 -1.87
N LEU A 20 -9.56 -5.80 -2.30
CA LEU A 20 -10.83 -5.21 -1.90
C LEU A 20 -11.97 -5.47 -2.91
N GLY A 21 -11.66 -5.74 -4.18
CA GLY A 21 -12.60 -5.79 -5.29
C GLY A 21 -12.60 -7.06 -6.14
N GLY A 22 -11.83 -8.10 -5.79
CA GLY A 22 -11.85 -9.39 -6.51
C GLY A 22 -12.94 -10.33 -5.96
N MET A 23 -13.93 -10.68 -6.79
CA MET A 23 -14.87 -11.78 -6.53
C MET A 23 -14.07 -13.09 -6.32
N ALA A 24 -14.33 -13.77 -5.19
CA ALA A 24 -13.97 -15.16 -4.85
C ALA A 24 -13.09 -15.36 -3.59
N SER A 25 -13.34 -14.63 -2.50
CA SER A 25 -13.08 -15.19 -1.16
C SER A 25 -14.05 -14.60 -0.12
N PRO A 26 -14.72 -15.43 0.70
CA PRO A 26 -15.65 -14.99 1.74
C PRO A 26 -14.96 -14.19 2.86
N CYS A 27 -13.64 -14.23 2.93
CA CYS A 27 -12.84 -13.36 3.78
C CYS A 27 -12.66 -11.99 3.12
N ARG A 28 -13.73 -11.17 3.09
CA ARG A 28 -13.50 -9.73 3.23
C ARG A 28 -12.65 -9.61 4.48
N SER A 29 -11.34 -9.35 4.37
CA SER A 29 -10.51 -9.23 5.57
C SER A 29 -10.97 -7.96 6.27
N GLN A 30 -11.99 -8.10 7.12
CA GLN A 30 -12.48 -7.08 8.02
C GLN A 30 -11.29 -6.54 8.81
N ALA A 31 -10.38 -7.43 9.21
CA ALA A 31 -9.10 -7.08 9.80
C ALA A 31 -8.24 -6.13 8.93
N PHE A 32 -8.19 -6.28 7.59
CA PHE A 32 -7.50 -5.32 6.72
C PHE A 32 -8.20 -3.95 6.69
N GLN A 33 -9.55 -3.93 6.66
CA GLN A 33 -10.30 -2.67 6.73
C GLN A 33 -10.18 -1.99 8.10
N ASP A 34 -10.18 -2.76 9.18
CA ASP A 34 -10.03 -2.27 10.55
C ASP A 34 -8.61 -1.73 10.77
N THR A 35 -7.59 -2.40 10.23
CA THR A 35 -6.23 -1.87 10.18
C THR A 35 -6.18 -0.53 9.43
N LEU A 36 -6.84 -0.42 8.27
CA LEU A 36 -6.87 0.84 7.52
C LEU A 36 -7.56 1.97 8.30
N LYS A 37 -8.73 1.71 8.91
CA LYS A 37 -9.41 2.68 9.78
C LYS A 37 -8.55 3.09 10.98
N THR A 38 -7.78 2.16 11.54
CA THR A 38 -6.84 2.47 12.62
C THR A 38 -5.73 3.40 12.13
N LEU A 39 -5.19 3.12 10.93
CA LEU A 39 -4.12 3.89 10.31
C LEU A 39 -4.60 5.25 9.75
N GLU A 40 -5.90 5.39 9.46
CA GLU A 40 -6.48 6.66 9.03
C GLU A 40 -6.32 7.76 10.08
N ASN A 41 -6.39 7.38 11.37
CA ASN A 41 -6.19 8.26 12.51
C ASN A 41 -4.71 8.50 12.86
N THR A 42 -3.78 7.87 12.13
CA THR A 42 -2.34 8.07 12.36
C THR A 42 -1.88 9.30 11.59
N GLU A 43 -1.55 10.37 12.32
CA GLU A 43 -0.93 11.56 11.75
C GLU A 43 0.48 11.23 11.22
N GLY A 44 0.82 11.78 10.05
CA GLY A 44 2.15 11.66 9.47
C GLY A 44 2.37 10.49 8.49
N LEU A 45 1.37 9.65 8.24
CA LEU A 45 1.41 8.66 7.15
C LEU A 45 0.48 9.05 6.01
N ASP A 46 0.98 9.01 4.78
CA ASP A 46 0.13 9.17 3.61
C ASP A 46 -0.65 7.89 3.27
N GLU A 47 -1.62 8.01 2.35
CA GLU A 47 -2.47 6.89 1.95
C GLU A 47 -1.67 5.67 1.44
N THR A 48 -0.57 5.89 0.73
CA THR A 48 0.28 4.82 0.20
C THR A 48 1.05 4.12 1.31
N GLU A 49 1.56 4.88 2.27
CA GLU A 49 2.26 4.36 3.45
C GLU A 49 1.33 3.56 4.35
N ARG A 50 0.11 4.07 4.61
CA ARG A 50 -0.94 3.36 5.37
C ARG A 50 -1.26 2.01 4.73
N LEU A 51 -1.43 1.96 3.41
CA LEU A 51 -1.69 0.72 2.68
C LEU A 51 -0.52 -0.27 2.76
N LEU A 52 0.73 0.20 2.72
CA LEU A 52 1.91 -0.66 2.88
C LEU A 52 1.99 -1.30 4.28
N VAL A 53 1.70 -0.52 5.32
CA VAL A 53 1.62 -1.02 6.70
C VAL A 53 0.50 -2.04 6.84
N ALA A 54 -0.69 -1.75 6.29
CA ALA A 54 -1.82 -2.68 6.30
C ALA A 54 -1.49 -4.00 5.58
N PHE A 55 -0.77 -3.95 4.46
CA PHE A 55 -0.30 -5.17 3.79
C PHE A 55 0.72 -5.96 4.60
N LYS A 56 1.57 -5.30 5.39
CA LYS A 56 2.54 -5.99 6.26
C LYS A 56 1.85 -6.68 7.43
N GLN A 57 0.86 -6.05 8.04
CA GLN A 57 0.11 -6.61 9.18
C GLN A 57 -0.70 -7.85 8.79
N GLN A 58 -1.17 -7.92 7.54
CA GLN A 58 -1.91 -9.07 7.01
C GLN A 58 -1.00 -10.09 6.28
N ASP A 59 0.30 -10.10 6.61
CA ASP A 59 1.39 -10.90 6.02
C ASP A 59 1.44 -10.94 4.48
N GLY A 60 0.82 -9.96 3.82
CA GLY A 60 0.83 -9.81 2.37
C GLY A 60 2.12 -9.18 1.84
N LEU A 61 3.07 -8.85 2.71
CA LEU A 61 4.30 -8.15 2.39
C LEU A 61 5.40 -8.50 3.41
N SER A 62 6.62 -8.81 2.96
CA SER A 62 7.76 -8.95 3.88
C SER A 62 8.28 -7.57 4.31
N SER A 63 8.89 -7.48 5.50
CA SER A 63 9.45 -6.21 6.02
C SER A 63 10.47 -5.60 5.05
N ARG A 64 11.32 -6.43 4.44
CA ARG A 64 12.28 -5.98 3.41
C ARG A 64 11.58 -5.32 2.23
N ARG A 65 10.50 -5.95 1.74
CA ARG A 65 9.75 -5.43 0.60
C ARG A 65 8.92 -4.20 0.95
N MET A 66 8.48 -4.07 2.20
CA MET A 66 7.86 -2.86 2.73
C MET A 66 8.84 -1.68 2.67
N VAL A 67 10.05 -1.85 3.22
CA VAL A 67 11.09 -0.82 3.23
C VAL A 67 11.48 -0.42 1.80
N ASP A 68 11.62 -1.38 0.89
CA ASP A 68 11.93 -1.08 -0.52
C ASP A 68 10.83 -0.23 -1.20
N LEU A 69 9.56 -0.49 -0.90
CA LEU A 69 8.45 0.27 -1.44
C LEU A 69 8.36 1.67 -0.83
N LEU A 70 8.58 1.81 0.47
CA LEU A 70 8.63 3.11 1.15
C LEU A 70 9.74 4.00 0.59
N ARG A 71 10.96 3.46 0.41
CA ARG A 71 12.09 4.20 -0.18
C ARG A 71 11.81 4.68 -1.60
N ARG A 72 11.17 3.83 -2.41
CA ARG A 72 10.76 4.20 -3.77
C ARG A 72 9.67 5.25 -3.77
N HIS A 73 8.72 5.15 -2.84
CA HIS A 73 7.64 6.12 -2.70
C HIS A 73 8.16 7.49 -2.28
N LEU A 74 9.03 7.55 -1.27
CA LEU A 74 9.71 8.78 -0.87
C LEU A 74 10.45 9.41 -2.05
N LYS A 75 11.19 8.60 -2.82
CA LYS A 75 11.85 9.08 -4.03
C LYS A 75 10.86 9.62 -5.07
N ASP A 76 9.74 8.92 -5.32
CA ASP A 76 8.70 9.35 -6.25
C ASP A 76 8.04 10.68 -5.80
N VAL A 77 7.90 10.91 -4.49
CA VAL A 77 7.35 12.15 -3.92
C VAL A 77 8.38 13.29 -3.99
N THR A 78 9.64 13.03 -3.65
CA THR A 78 10.72 14.03 -3.72
C THR A 78 11.03 14.44 -5.16
N GLU A 79 10.96 13.54 -6.14
CA GLU A 79 11.17 13.88 -7.56
C GLU A 79 9.98 14.63 -8.19
N ARG A 80 8.84 14.75 -7.48
CA ARG A 80 7.63 15.43 -7.97
C ARG A 80 7.39 16.80 -7.35
N ASN A 81 8.06 17.12 -6.24
CA ASN A 81 8.10 18.45 -5.63
C ASN A 81 9.28 19.25 -6.17
#